data_AF-A0A527FUS9-F1
#
_entry.id   AF-A0A527FUS9-F1
#
_cell.length_a   1.000
_cell.length_b   1.000
_cell.length_c   1.000
_cell.angle_alpha   90.00
_cell.angle_beta   90.00
_cell.angle_gamma   90.00
#
_symmetry.space_group_name_H-M   'P 1'
#
loop_
_entity.id
_entity.type
_entity.pdbx_description
1 polymer ?
#
loop_
_entity_poly.entity_id
_entity_poly.type
_entity_poly.pdbx_seq_one_letter_code
_entity_poly.pdbx_strand_id
1 'polypeptide(L)'
;VALHDFDGTAPFATYDKDGVTHRIDCDFVAGCDGYHGVSRKSVPERTLKIFERQYPFGWLGVLAEVPPADRELVYANHERGFALCSMRS
;
A
#
# COMPACT_ATOMS: atom_id res chain seq x y z
N VAL A 1 -6.51 8.83 12.37
CA VAL A 1 -6.64 7.44 12.87
C VAL A 1 -5.40 7.12 13.69
N ALA A 2 -5.57 6.49 14.86
CA ALA A 2 -4.49 5.98 15.69
C ALA A 2 -4.85 4.59 16.24
N LEU A 3 -3.85 3.73 16.39
CA LEU A 3 -3.99 2.37 16.92
C LEU A 3 -3.39 2.31 18.31
N HIS A 4 -4.07 1.62 19.22
CA HIS A 4 -3.72 1.57 20.64
C HIS A 4 -3.78 0.13 21.12
N ASP A 5 -2.87 -0.23 22.03
CA ASP A 5 -2.84 -1.48 22.78
C ASP A 5 -3.00 -2.76 21.94
N PHE A 6 -2.57 -2.72 20.67
CA PHE A 6 -2.69 -3.85 19.73
C PHE A 6 -1.67 -4.96 19.97
N ASP A 7 -0.69 -4.73 20.84
CA ASP A 7 0.20 -5.75 21.41
C ASP A 7 -0.27 -6.24 22.80
N GLY A 8 -1.43 -5.77 23.27
CA GLY A 8 -2.05 -6.13 24.54
C GLY A 8 -3.30 -7.00 24.40
N THR A 9 -4.18 -6.92 25.40
CA THR A 9 -5.42 -7.74 25.49
C THR A 9 -6.70 -6.98 25.17
N ALA A 10 -6.63 -5.67 24.91
CA ALA A 10 -7.80 -4.82 24.70
C ALA A 10 -7.51 -3.74 23.63
N PRO A 11 -7.27 -4.13 22.38
CA PRO A 11 -6.97 -3.17 21.34
C PRO A 11 -8.15 -2.26 21.02
N PHE A 12 -7.82 -1.04 20.62
CA PHE A 12 -8.80 -0.12 20.07
C PHE A 12 -8.18 0.82 19.05
N ALA A 13 -9.03 1.38 18.19
CA ALA A 13 -8.66 2.43 17.25
C ALA A 13 -9.41 3.72 17.59
N THR A 14 -8.75 4.85 17.39
CA THR A 14 -9.40 6.17 17.40
C THR A 14 -9.33 6.83 16.04
N TYR A 15 -10.35 7.59 15.69
CA TYR A 15 -10.39 8.38 14.47
C TYR A 15 -11.24 9.63 14.67
N ASP A 16 -10.93 10.68 13.94
CA ASP A 16 -11.74 11.89 13.91
C ASP A 16 -12.68 11.85 12.72
N LYS A 17 -13.94 12.20 12.97
CA LYS A 17 -14.95 12.37 11.94
C LYS A 17 -15.82 13.56 12.33
N ASP A 18 -15.99 14.50 11.40
CA ASP A 18 -16.82 15.69 11.59
C ASP A 18 -16.46 16.51 12.86
N GLY A 19 -15.16 16.54 13.22
CA GLY A 19 -14.66 17.26 14.40
C GLY A 19 -14.84 16.53 15.73
N VAL A 20 -15.35 15.30 15.72
CA VAL A 20 -15.54 14.46 16.91
C VAL A 20 -14.58 13.29 16.86
N THR A 21 -13.89 13.03 17.98
CA THR A 21 -13.06 11.84 18.13
C THR A 21 -13.93 10.64 18.50
N HIS A 22 -13.82 9.58 17.73
CA HIS A 22 -14.50 8.31 17.93
C HIS A 22 -13.52 7.22 18.36
N ARG A 23 -14.03 6.22 19.09
CA ARG A 23 -13.32 5.02 19.54
C ARG A 23 -14.04 3.77 19.02
N ILE A 24 -13.25 2.80 18.55
CA ILE A 24 -13.72 1.46 18.18
C ILE A 24 -12.90 0.46 18.99
N ASP A 25 -13.55 -0.24 19.91
CA ASP A 25 -12.97 -1.38 20.63
C ASP A 25 -13.05 -2.63 19.76
N CYS A 26 -12.02 -3.48 19.84
CA CYS A 26 -11.93 -4.69 19.03
C CYS A 26 -11.05 -5.73 19.71
N ASP A 27 -11.05 -6.96 19.17
CA ASP A 27 -10.13 -8.01 19.61
C ASP A 27 -8.82 -8.00 18.79
N PHE A 28 -8.89 -7.57 17.53
CA PHE A 28 -7.75 -7.55 16.60
C PHE A 28 -7.83 -6.38 15.62
N VAL A 29 -6.66 -5.93 15.14
CA VAL A 29 -6.53 -4.92 14.08
C VAL A 29 -5.84 -5.53 12.86
N ALA A 30 -6.48 -5.43 11.69
CA ALA A 30 -5.88 -5.79 10.40
C ALA A 30 -5.34 -4.53 9.69
N GLY A 31 -4.01 -4.42 9.57
CA GLY A 31 -3.34 -3.30 8.90
C GLY A 31 -3.38 -3.39 7.38
N CYS A 32 -4.44 -2.87 6.75
CA CYS A 32 -4.67 -2.91 5.30
C CYS A 32 -4.54 -1.51 4.64
N ASP A 33 -3.75 -0.62 5.23
CA ASP A 33 -3.68 0.82 4.91
C ASP A 33 -2.51 1.21 3.99
N GLY A 34 -1.88 0.22 3.34
CA GLY A 34 -0.87 0.42 2.31
C GLY A 34 0.48 0.93 2.80
N TYR A 35 1.38 1.28 1.86
CA TYR A 35 2.79 1.55 2.16
C TYR A 35 3.02 2.74 3.12
N HIS A 36 2.12 3.73 3.13
CA HIS A 36 2.23 4.92 3.98
C HIS A 36 1.26 4.94 5.17
N GLY A 37 0.52 3.84 5.36
CA GLY A 37 -0.48 3.67 6.40
C GLY A 37 0.05 3.82 7.83
N VAL A 38 -0.88 3.97 8.77
CA VAL A 38 -0.58 4.14 10.20
C VAL A 38 -0.18 2.81 10.85
N SER A 39 -0.73 1.69 10.36
CA SER A 39 -0.60 0.38 10.99
C SER A 39 0.85 -0.05 11.15
N ARG A 40 1.66 0.03 10.07
CA ARG A 40 3.09 -0.31 10.14
C ARG A 40 3.87 0.67 11.03
N LYS A 41 3.51 1.97 11.03
CA LYS A 41 4.18 3.02 11.81
C LYS A 41 3.87 2.94 13.30
N SER A 42 2.74 2.35 13.67
CA SER A 42 2.36 2.13 15.07
C SER A 42 3.16 1.02 15.74
N VAL A 43 3.76 0.11 14.98
CA VAL A 43 4.61 -0.97 15.51
C VAL A 43 5.95 -0.39 15.98
N PRO A 44 6.44 -0.72 17.21
CA PRO A 44 7.74 -0.27 17.68
C PRO A 44 8.88 -0.63 16.72
N GLU A 45 9.69 0.36 16.32
CA GLU A 45 10.73 0.15 15.29
C GLU A 45 11.70 -1.00 15.62
N ARG A 46 12.02 -1.18 16.90
CA ARG A 46 12.92 -2.26 17.38
C ARG A 46 12.42 -3.68 17.10
N THR A 47 11.12 -3.87 16.86
CA THR A 47 10.54 -5.19 16.55
C THR A 47 10.40 -5.41 15.05
N LEU A 48 10.64 -4.39 14.23
CA LEU A 48 10.62 -4.48 12.78
C LEU A 48 12.00 -4.79 12.23
N LYS A 49 12.05 -5.75 11.30
CA LYS A 49 13.20 -5.95 10.43
C LYS A 49 12.81 -5.55 9.01
N ILE A 50 13.34 -4.43 8.54
CA ILE A 50 13.01 -3.87 7.23
C ILE A 50 14.02 -4.37 6.20
N PHE A 51 13.50 -4.87 5.07
CA PHE A 51 14.28 -5.22 3.89
C PHE A 51 13.78 -4.37 2.73
N GLU A 52 14.65 -3.53 2.17
CA GLU A 52 14.29 -2.56 1.13
C GLU A 52 15.30 -2.60 -0.02
N ARG A 53 14.79 -2.41 -1.25
CA ARG A 53 15.59 -2.21 -2.45
C ARG A 53 14.94 -1.13 -3.31
N GLN A 54 15.69 -0.06 -3.59
CA GLN A 54 15.27 0.97 -4.54
C GLN A 54 15.97 0.77 -5.89
N TYR A 55 15.23 0.94 -6.98
CA TYR A 55 15.73 0.83 -8.35
C TYR A 55 15.92 2.23 -8.95
N PRO A 56 16.97 2.46 -9.75
CA PRO A 56 17.29 3.79 -10.30
C PRO A 56 16.44 4.15 -11.53
N PHE A 57 15.15 3.80 -11.52
CA PHE A 57 14.19 4.09 -12.59
C PHE A 57 12.75 4.04 -12.04
N GLY A 58 11.81 4.65 -12.77
CA GLY A 58 10.37 4.56 -12.52
C GLY A 58 9.62 4.15 -13.78
N TRP A 59 8.34 3.81 -13.65
CA TRP A 59 7.47 3.50 -14.79
C TRP A 59 6.47 4.63 -15.00
N LEU A 60 6.35 5.09 -16.24
CA LEU A 60 5.24 5.96 -16.66
C LEU A 60 4.10 5.07 -17.14
N GLY A 61 3.04 4.97 -16.35
CA GLY A 61 1.81 4.29 -16.74
C GLY A 61 0.86 5.27 -17.46
N VAL A 62 0.33 4.85 -18.61
CA VAL A 62 -0.73 5.57 -19.33
C VAL A 62 -1.91 4.62 -19.46
N LEU A 63 -3.08 5.08 -19.04
CA LEU A 63 -4.36 4.36 -19.19
C LEU A 63 -5.12 4.98 -20.35
N ALA A 64 -5.72 4.16 -21.20
CA ALA A 64 -6.44 4.61 -22.38
C ALA A 64 -7.62 3.68 -22.67
N GLU A 65 -8.76 4.27 -23.00
CA GLU A 65 -9.99 3.56 -23.37
C GLU A 65 -9.88 3.03 -24.82
N VAL A 66 -9.00 2.05 -25.01
CA VAL A 66 -8.75 1.37 -26.29
C VAL A 66 -8.60 -0.14 -26.04
N PRO A 67 -8.86 -1.00 -27.03
CA PRO A 67 -8.58 -2.42 -26.92
C PRO A 67 -7.08 -2.66 -26.61
N PRO A 68 -6.73 -3.68 -25.81
CA PRO A 68 -5.34 -4.09 -25.64
C PRO A 68 -4.66 -4.37 -26.99
N ALA A 69 -3.37 -4.04 -27.08
CA ALA A 69 -2.61 -4.18 -28.32
C ALA A 69 -2.37 -5.64 -28.74
N ASP A 70 -2.46 -6.58 -27.79
CA ASP A 70 -2.28 -8.02 -28.01
C ASP A 70 -3.30 -8.81 -27.14
N ARG A 71 -3.40 -10.13 -27.34
CA ARG A 71 -4.24 -11.03 -26.55
C ARG A 71 -3.62 -11.36 -25.19
N GLU A 72 -2.30 -11.17 -25.04
CA GLU A 72 -1.53 -11.37 -23.81
C GLU A 72 -0.69 -10.14 -23.45
N LEU A 73 0.00 -10.17 -22.30
CA LEU A 73 0.92 -9.10 -21.91
C LEU A 73 2.19 -9.16 -22.77
N VAL A 74 2.72 -8.00 -23.16
CA VAL A 74 4.00 -7.90 -23.86
C VAL A 74 5.02 -7.18 -22.98
N TYR A 75 6.07 -7.90 -22.56
CA TYR A 75 7.24 -7.33 -21.89
C TYR A 75 8.35 -7.09 -22.92
N ALA A 76 8.80 -5.85 -23.04
CA ALA A 76 9.87 -5.48 -23.97
C ALA A 76 11.09 -4.93 -23.23
N ASN A 77 12.24 -5.56 -23.45
CA ASN A 77 13.55 -4.99 -23.15
C ASN A 77 14.14 -4.45 -24.46
N HIS A 78 14.27 -3.13 -24.55
CA HIS A 78 14.77 -2.44 -25.74
C HIS A 78 15.95 -1.55 -25.35
N GLU A 79 16.84 -1.22 -26.29
CA GLU A 79 18.00 -0.34 -26.03
C GLU A 79 17.63 1.05 -25.45
N ARG A 80 16.39 1.48 -25.68
CA ARG A 80 15.83 2.75 -25.18
C ARG A 80 15.17 2.63 -23.80
N GLY A 81 15.09 1.42 -23.24
CA GLY A 81 14.45 1.14 -21.95
C GLY A 81 13.35 0.09 -22.02
N PHE A 82 12.66 -0.06 -20.89
CA PHE A 82 11.58 -1.02 -20.71
C PHE A 82 10.24 -0.48 -21.26
N ALA A 83 9.43 -1.38 -21.83
CA ALA A 83 8.03 -1.12 -22.12
C ALA A 83 7.15 -2.32 -21.73
N LEU A 84 5.90 -2.02 -21.38
CA LEU A 84 4.86 -2.99 -21.05
C LEU A 84 3.57 -2.64 -21.77
N CYS A 85 3.08 -3.56 -22.62
CA CYS A 85 1.69 -3.53 -23.07
C CYS A 85 0.85 -4.29 -22.03
N SER A 86 0.10 -3.54 -21.22
CA SER A 86 -0.77 -4.06 -20.17
C SER A 86 -2.14 -4.46 -20.72
N MET A 87 -2.81 -5.38 -20.03
CA MET A 87 -4.21 -5.77 -20.29
C MET A 87 -5.21 -4.88 -19.53
N ARG A 88 -4.75 -3.84 -18.86
CA ARG A 88 -5.60 -2.85 -18.17
C ARG A 88 -5.82 -1.66 -19.09
N SER A 89 -7.07 -1.46 -19.52
CA SER A 89 -7.59 -0.28 -20.24
C SER A 89 -8.36 0.63 -19.30
#